data_AF-A0A926B0F4-F1
#
_entry.id   AF-A0A926B0F4-F1
#
_cell.length_a   1.000
_cell.length_b   1.000
_cell.length_c   1.000
_cell.angle_alpha   90.00
_cell.angle_beta   90.00
_cell.angle_gamma   90.00
#
_symmetry.space_group_name_H-M   'P 1'
#
loop_
_entity.id
_entity.type
_entity.pdbx_description
1 polymer ?
#
loop_
_entity_poly.entity_id
_entity_poly.type
_entity_poly.pdbx_seq_one_letter_code
_entity_poly.pdbx_strand_id
1 'polypeptide(L)'
;MERLKPWLVGLMMTACAGYFLLDRAADRRIATKGVVGELPAQSRADQSALQHDGYIIEPIASYDIRARVLSIERYRMGREADLSPLDFALGWGPMSDDAV
;
A
#
# COMPACT_ATOMS: atom_id res chain seq x y z
N MET A 1 37.26 -20.24 -10.12
CA MET A 1 36.35 -19.19 -9.59
C MET A 1 36.61 -17.91 -10.37
N GLU A 2 35.73 -17.54 -11.30
CA GLU A 2 35.90 -16.29 -12.05
C GLU A 2 35.66 -15.07 -11.14
N ARG A 3 36.56 -14.09 -11.17
CA ARG A 3 36.40 -12.81 -10.45
C ARG A 3 35.26 -12.02 -11.09
N LEU A 4 34.26 -11.67 -10.29
CA LEU A 4 33.21 -10.71 -10.67
C LEU A 4 33.86 -9.40 -11.12
N LYS A 5 33.46 -8.89 -12.30
CA LYS A 5 34.00 -7.62 -12.81
C LYS A 5 33.39 -6.44 -12.03
N PRO A 6 34.19 -5.44 -11.61
CA PRO A 6 33.71 -4.33 -10.78
C PRO A 6 32.66 -3.45 -11.46
N TRP A 7 32.65 -3.38 -12.79
CA TRP A 7 31.65 -2.61 -13.54
C TRP A 7 30.23 -3.20 -13.43
N LEU A 8 30.09 -4.52 -13.22
CA LEU A 8 28.79 -5.16 -13.00
C LEU A 8 28.17 -4.71 -11.67
N VAL A 9 29.00 -4.56 -10.63
CA VAL A 9 28.56 -4.07 -9.32
C VAL A 9 28.10 -2.61 -9.43
N GLY A 10 28.83 -1.77 -10.16
CA GLY A 10 28.43 -0.38 -10.40
C GLY A 10 27.09 -0.26 -11.15
N LEU A 11 26.87 -1.12 -12.15
CA LEU A 11 25.62 -1.16 -12.90
C LEU A 11 24.45 -1.62 -12.02
N MET A 12 24.64 -2.67 -11.22
CA MET A 12 23.65 -3.16 -10.27
C MET A 12 23.27 -2.09 -9.24
N MET A 13 24.24 -1.38 -8.67
CA MET A 13 24.00 -0.30 -7.70
C MET A 13 23.19 0.86 -8.31
N THR A 14 23.51 1.24 -9.55
CA THR A 14 22.78 2.30 -10.26
C THR A 14 21.34 1.89 -10.57
N ALA A 15 21.13 0.64 -11.00
CA ALA A 15 19.81 0.10 -11.24
C ALA A 15 18.96 0.04 -9.94
N CYS A 16 19.55 -0.44 -8.84
CA CYS A 16 18.89 -0.43 -7.53
C CYS A 16 18.54 1.00 -7.07
N ALA A 17 19.49 1.93 -7.15
CA ALA A 17 19.26 3.32 -6.76
C ALA A 17 18.16 3.97 -7.61
N GLY A 18 18.20 3.78 -8.93
CA GLY A 18 17.18 4.28 -9.85
C GLY A 18 15.79 3.71 -9.52
N TYR A 19 15.70 2.41 -9.24
CA TYR A 19 14.48 1.76 -8.82
C TYR A 19 13.90 2.37 -7.53
N PHE A 20 14.71 2.52 -6.47
CA PHE A 20 14.26 3.12 -5.20
C PHE A 20 13.82 4.58 -5.34
N LEU A 21 14.48 5.35 -6.21
CA LEU A 21 14.13 6.74 -6.47
C LEU A 21 12.79 6.87 -7.22
N LEU A 22 12.54 5.97 -8.19
CA LEU A 22 11.28 5.94 -8.93
C LEU A 22 10.11 5.54 -8.04
N ASP A 23 10.31 4.56 -7.16
CA ASP A 23 9.28 4.10 -6.22
C ASP A 23 8.87 5.23 -5.25
N ARG A 24 9.86 5.90 -4.64
CA ARG A 24 9.66 7.08 -3.76
C ARG A 24 8.93 8.25 -4.43
N ALA A 25 9.12 8.45 -5.74
CA ALA A 25 8.47 9.54 -6.45
C ALA A 25 6.98 9.31 -6.69
N ALA A 26 6.53 8.04 -6.70
CA ALA A 26 5.15 7.66 -6.96
C ALA A 26 4.20 7.95 -5.78
N ASP A 27 4.71 8.04 -4.55
CA ASP A 27 3.91 8.17 -3.32
C ASP A 27 3.37 9.58 -3.04
N ARG A 28 3.70 10.57 -3.87
CA ARG A 28 3.34 11.97 -3.61
C ARG A 28 2.10 12.44 -4.34
N ARG A 29 0.90 11.90 -4.06
CA ARG A 29 -0.38 12.60 -4.36
C ARG A 29 -1.50 12.13 -3.43
N ILE A 30 -2.03 13.04 -2.62
CA ILE A 30 -3.44 13.47 -2.51
C ILE A 30 -3.46 14.55 -1.41
N ALA A 31 -3.52 15.83 -1.82
CA ALA A 31 -3.76 16.94 -0.91
C ALA A 31 -5.18 17.44 -1.15
N THR A 32 -6.16 16.74 -0.58
CA THR A 32 -7.48 17.32 -0.34
C THR A 32 -7.43 17.94 1.04
N LYS A 33 -7.65 19.26 1.12
CA LYS A 33 -7.68 19.97 2.41
C LYS A 33 -8.99 19.68 3.12
N GLY A 34 -8.92 19.27 4.39
CA GLY A 34 -10.08 19.17 5.28
C GLY A 34 -10.09 17.91 6.15
N VAL A 35 -10.56 18.07 7.39
CA VAL A 35 -10.80 16.99 8.33
C VAL A 35 -12.02 16.18 7.89
N VAL A 36 -11.87 14.87 7.81
CA VAL A 36 -12.97 13.93 7.61
C VAL A 36 -13.59 13.60 8.96
N GLY A 37 -14.68 14.26 9.32
CA GLY A 37 -15.29 14.13 10.65
C GLY A 37 -16.11 12.85 10.90
N GLU A 38 -16.43 12.10 9.84
CA GLU A 38 -17.27 10.89 9.91
C GLU A 38 -16.46 9.70 10.44
N LEU A 39 -17.07 8.90 11.32
CA LEU A 39 -16.49 7.63 11.76
C LEU A 39 -16.78 6.52 10.73
N PRO A 40 -15.86 5.58 10.51
CA PRO A 40 -16.11 4.42 9.66
C PRO A 40 -17.29 3.60 10.18
N ALA A 41 -18.24 3.27 9.31
CA ALA A 41 -19.33 2.36 9.64
C ALA A 41 -18.91 0.93 9.30
N GLN A 42 -18.89 0.06 10.30
CA GLN A 42 -18.61 -1.36 10.12
C GLN A 42 -19.90 -2.17 10.28
N SER A 43 -20.13 -3.11 9.37
CA SER A 43 -21.16 -4.14 9.49
C SER A 43 -20.54 -5.53 9.30
N ARG A 44 -21.29 -6.58 9.65
CA ARG A 44 -20.89 -7.95 9.33
C ARG A 44 -20.95 -8.13 7.81
N ALA A 45 -19.94 -8.78 7.23
CA ALA A 45 -20.00 -9.12 5.82
C ALA A 45 -21.13 -10.13 5.56
N ASP A 46 -21.82 -9.93 4.44
CA ASP A 46 -22.87 -10.82 3.92
C ASP A 46 -22.43 -11.49 2.61
N GLN A 47 -21.17 -11.29 2.22
CA GLN A 47 -20.61 -11.88 1.01
C GLN A 47 -20.10 -13.29 1.29
N SER A 48 -20.36 -14.21 0.37
CA SER A 48 -19.77 -15.54 0.40
C SER A 48 -18.25 -15.49 0.24
N ALA A 49 -17.59 -16.54 0.72
CA ALA A 49 -16.16 -16.71 0.52
C ALA A 49 -15.79 -16.67 -0.97
N LEU A 50 -14.66 -16.04 -1.27
CA LEU A 50 -14.17 -15.80 -2.63
C LEU A 50 -12.84 -16.52 -2.86
N GLN A 51 -12.72 -17.13 -4.04
CA GLN A 51 -11.52 -17.83 -4.48
C GLN A 51 -10.63 -16.86 -5.24
N HIS A 52 -9.37 -16.72 -4.84
CA HIS A 52 -8.39 -15.85 -5.49
C HIS A 52 -7.01 -16.48 -5.43
N ASP A 53 -6.41 -16.80 -6.58
CA ASP A 53 -5.03 -17.30 -6.71
C ASP A 53 -4.61 -18.38 -5.70
N GLY A 54 -5.48 -19.37 -5.49
CA GLY A 54 -5.25 -20.48 -4.56
C GLY A 54 -5.62 -20.19 -3.10
N TYR A 55 -6.11 -18.99 -2.81
CA TYR A 55 -6.65 -18.59 -1.53
C TYR A 55 -8.18 -18.66 -1.50
N ILE A 56 -8.71 -19.06 -0.35
CA ILE A 56 -10.11 -18.86 0.02
C ILE A 56 -10.14 -17.67 0.97
N ILE A 57 -10.72 -16.56 0.52
CA ILE A 57 -10.86 -15.34 1.30
C ILE A 57 -12.27 -15.34 1.90
N GLU A 58 -12.34 -15.28 3.23
CA GLU A 58 -13.60 -15.24 3.99
C GLU A 58 -13.89 -13.80 4.44
N PRO A 59 -14.93 -13.14 3.88
CA PRO A 59 -15.33 -11.82 4.31
C PRO A 59 -15.86 -11.85 5.75
N ILE A 60 -15.25 -11.07 6.65
CA ILE A 60 -15.68 -10.97 8.06
C ILE A 60 -16.46 -9.68 8.37
N ALA A 61 -16.18 -8.61 7.63
CA ALA A 61 -16.78 -7.31 7.83
C ALA A 61 -16.89 -6.52 6.51
N SER A 62 -17.85 -5.62 6.45
CA SER A 62 -17.97 -4.61 5.41
C SER A 62 -17.80 -3.23 6.04
N TYR A 63 -17.12 -2.33 5.34
CA TYR A 63 -16.84 -0.98 5.79
C TYR A 63 -17.39 0.04 4.80
N ASP A 64 -18.12 1.02 5.31
CA ASP A 64 -18.40 2.29 4.62
C ASP A 64 -17.56 3.37 5.29
N ILE A 65 -16.62 3.94 4.54
CA ILE A 65 -15.62 4.84 5.08
C ILE A 65 -15.30 5.96 4.09
N ARG A 66 -15.34 7.19 4.60
CA ARG A 66 -14.61 8.32 4.03
C ARG A 66 -13.37 8.53 4.90
N ALA A 67 -12.20 8.58 4.28
CA ALA A 67 -10.94 8.79 4.97
C ALA A 67 -9.91 9.45 4.05
N ARG A 68 -8.89 10.05 4.65
CA ARG A 68 -7.68 10.49 3.98
C ARG A 68 -6.71 9.33 3.84
N VAL A 69 -6.08 9.19 2.67
CA VAL A 69 -4.93 8.29 2.50
C VAL A 69 -3.70 8.97 3.11
N LEU A 70 -3.15 8.38 4.16
CA LEU A 70 -1.97 8.87 4.87
C LEU A 70 -0.68 8.30 4.28
N SER A 71 -0.73 7.04 3.84
CA SER A 71 0.40 6.34 3.24
C SER A 71 -0.11 5.24 2.31
N ILE A 72 0.73 4.88 1.35
CA ILE A 72 0.53 3.79 0.40
C ILE A 72 1.77 2.89 0.51
N GLU A 73 1.57 1.60 0.66
CA GLU A 73 2.65 0.60 0.63
C GLU A 73 2.43 -0.34 -0.56
N ARG A 74 3.49 -0.67 -1.30
CA ARG A 74 3.43 -1.49 -2.50
C ARG A 74 4.22 -2.76 -2.31
N TYR A 75 3.54 -3.82 -1.88
CA TYR A 75 4.18 -5.12 -1.72
C TYR A 75 4.44 -5.77 -3.08
N ARG A 76 5.69 -6.23 -3.26
CA ARG A 76 6.13 -6.91 -4.50
C ARG A 76 6.64 -8.32 -4.25
N MET A 77 6.76 -8.72 -2.98
CA MET A 77 7.26 -10.00 -2.54
C MET A 77 6.54 -10.39 -1.25
N GLY A 78 6.45 -11.70 -0.99
CA GLY A 78 5.75 -12.23 0.17
C GLY A 78 4.30 -12.57 -0.13
N ARG A 79 3.68 -13.30 0.80
CA ARG A 79 2.31 -13.83 0.66
C ARG A 79 1.28 -12.69 0.63
N GLU A 80 1.56 -11.63 1.35
CA GLU A 80 0.75 -10.42 1.43
C GLU A 80 0.61 -9.76 0.06
N ALA A 81 1.69 -9.76 -0.74
CA ALA A 81 1.68 -9.22 -2.09
C ALA A 81 0.73 -9.97 -3.05
N ASP A 82 0.48 -11.26 -2.80
CA ASP A 82 -0.47 -12.05 -3.59
C ASP A 82 -1.93 -11.67 -3.34
N LEU A 83 -2.24 -11.22 -2.11
CA LEU A 83 -3.61 -10.89 -1.68
C LEU A 83 -3.91 -9.40 -1.74
N SER A 84 -2.94 -8.57 -1.36
CA SER A 84 -3.03 -7.11 -1.33
C SER A 84 -1.68 -6.51 -1.76
N PRO A 85 -1.43 -6.39 -3.07
CA PRO A 85 -0.21 -5.76 -3.58
C PRO A 85 -0.15 -4.25 -3.30
N LEU A 86 -1.25 -3.67 -2.80
CA LEU A 86 -1.39 -2.25 -2.52
C LEU A 86 -2.15 -2.04 -1.21
N ASP A 87 -1.44 -1.55 -0.21
CA ASP A 87 -1.98 -1.28 1.11
C ASP A 87 -2.11 0.22 1.36
N PHE A 88 -3.17 0.60 2.08
CA PHE A 88 -3.44 2.00 2.42
C PHE A 88 -3.50 2.18 3.94
N ALA A 89 -2.72 3.13 4.45
CA ALA A 89 -2.97 3.68 5.78
C ALA A 89 -4.03 4.78 5.65
N LEU A 90 -5.18 4.61 6.30
CA LEU A 90 -6.31 5.55 6.24
C LEU A 90 -6.44 6.34 7.54
N GLY A 91 -6.77 7.63 7.43
CA GLY A 91 -7.00 8.53 8.55
C GLY A 91 -8.35 9.25 8.47
N TRP A 92 -9.03 9.38 9.60
CA TRP A 92 -10.27 10.14 9.79
C TRP A 92 -10.21 10.88 11.13
N GLY A 93 -11.16 11.77 11.38
CA GLY A 93 -11.12 12.69 12.51
C GLY A 93 -9.78 13.43 12.56
N PRO A 94 -9.16 13.58 13.74
CA PRO A 94 -7.84 14.22 13.87
C PRO A 94 -6.74 13.59 13.01
N MET A 95 -6.82 12.29 12.66
CA MET A 95 -5.81 11.64 11.80
C MET A 95 -5.88 12.09 10.35
N SER A 96 -6.98 12.71 9.92
CA SER A 96 -7.12 13.25 8.56
C SER A 96 -6.66 14.70 8.40
N ASP A 97 -6.34 15.36 9.52
CA ASP A 97 -5.87 16.74 9.53
C ASP A 97 -4.42 16.84 9.04
N ASP A 98 -4.16 17.68 8.03
CA ASP A 98 -2.83 17.95 7.50
C ASP A 98 -2.21 19.26 7.99
N ALA A 99 -2.87 19.92 8.96
CA ALA A 99 -2.38 21.14 9.59
C ALA A 99 -1.36 20.89 10.73
N VAL A 100 -1.06 19.63 11.06
CA VAL A 100 -0.06 19.22 12.08
C VAL A 100 1.24 18.77 11.42
#